data_AF-A0A8T8LJ41-F1
#
_entry.id   AF-A0A8T8LJ41-F1
#
_cell.length_a   1.000
_cell.length_b   1.000
_cell.length_c   1.000
_cell.angle_alpha   90.00
_cell.angle_beta   90.00
_cell.angle_gamma   90.00
#
_symmetry.space_group_name_H-M   'P 1'
#
loop_
_entity.id
_entity.type
_entity.pdbx_description
1 polymer ?
#
loop_
_entity_poly.entity_id
_entity_poly.type
_entity_poly.pdbx_seq_one_letter_code
_entity_poly.pdbx_strand_id
1 'polypeptide(L)' 'MARALPEQIARAIADAESVEPDELDVCLEDHVPTDAIRDLVAHDSDSWRLQFETPDHVVEVTGNDRILVDGERVGTFS' A
#
# COMPACT_ATOMS: atom_id res chain seq x y z
N MET A 1 0.85 16.95 -7.91
CA MET A 1 -0.15 15.89 -8.17
C MET A 1 0.03 14.89 -7.05
N ALA A 2 -0.97 14.74 -6.18
CA ALA A 2 -0.91 13.70 -5.15
C ALA A 2 -0.76 12.35 -5.85
N ARG A 3 0.21 11.55 -5.43
CA ARG A 3 0.50 10.26 -6.07
C ARG A 3 -0.60 9.27 -5.66
N ALA A 4 -1.11 8.46 -6.59
CA ALA A 4 -2.20 7.54 -6.27
C ALA A 4 -1.78 6.55 -5.16
N LEU A 5 -2.66 6.23 -4.22
CA LEU A 5 -2.36 5.34 -3.09
C LEU A 5 -1.71 4.00 -3.52
N PRO A 6 -2.16 3.31 -4.59
CA PRO A 6 -1.48 2.10 -5.05
C PRO A 6 0.01 2.29 -5.35
N GLU A 7 0.42 3.41 -5.95
CA GLU A 7 1.83 3.69 -6.21
C GLU A 7 2.62 3.95 -4.91
N GLN A 8 1.97 4.51 -3.89
CA GLN A 8 2.60 4.74 -2.59
C GLN A 8 2.79 3.43 -1.83
N ILE A 9 1.85 2.50 -1.95
CA ILE A 9 1.97 1.15 -1.41
C ILE A 9 3.09 0.39 -2.13
N ALA A 10 3.16 0.46 -3.46
CA ALA A 10 4.22 -0.19 -4.24
C ALA A 10 5.60 0.27 -3.75
N ARG A 11 5.74 1.58 -3.57
CA ARG A 11 6.98 2.18 -3.09
C ARG A 11 7.31 1.79 -1.65
N ALA A 12 6.31 1.72 -0.78
CA ALA A 12 6.49 1.27 0.60
C ALA A 12 7.01 -0.17 0.67
N ILE A 13 6.54 -1.07 -0.21
CA ILE A 13 7.05 -2.43 -0.32
C ILE A 13 8.48 -2.42 -0.87
N ALA A 14 8.73 -1.65 -1.94
CA ALA A 14 10.07 -1.51 -2.53
C ALA A 14 11.11 -0.97 -1.53
N ASP A 15 10.73 0.01 -0.72
CA ASP A 15 11.57 0.54 0.35
C ASP A 15 11.88 -0.53 1.42
N ALA A 16 10.92 -1.43 1.72
CA ALA A 16 11.13 -2.56 2.64
C ALA A 16 12.07 -3.62 2.04
N GLU A 17 11.94 -3.89 0.74
CA GLU A 17 12.83 -4.79 -0.02
C GLU A 17 14.19 -4.16 -0.37
N SER A 18 14.37 -2.86 -0.11
CA SER A 18 15.54 -2.07 -0.53
C SER A 18 15.80 -2.11 -2.05
N VAL A 19 14.73 -2.14 -2.84
CA VAL A 19 14.75 -2.11 -4.30
C VAL A 19 14.05 -0.86 -4.83
N GLU A 20 14.24 -0.52 -6.10
CA GLU A 20 13.42 0.53 -6.72
C GLU A 20 12.00 0.01 -7.01
N PRO A 21 10.96 0.87 -6.99
CA PRO A 21 9.58 0.46 -7.30
C PRO A 21 9.43 -0.19 -8.69
N ASP A 22 10.28 0.19 -9.64
CA ASP A 22 10.32 -0.37 -10.99
C ASP A 22 11.07 -1.72 -11.07
N GLU A 23 11.83 -2.08 -10.03
CA GLU A 23 12.52 -3.37 -9.86
C GLU A 23 11.71 -4.35 -8.99
N LEU A 24 10.58 -3.89 -8.45
CA LEU A 24 9.71 -4.69 -7.61
C LEU A 24 9.07 -5.81 -8.46
N ASP A 25 9.37 -7.06 -8.12
CA ASP A 25 8.84 -8.24 -8.83
C ASP A 25 7.40 -8.60 -8.41
N VAL A 26 6.77 -7.76 -7.57
CA VAL A 26 5.38 -7.93 -7.15
C VAL A 26 4.45 -6.91 -7.81
N CYS A 27 3.44 -7.43 -8.50
CA CYS A 27 2.32 -6.65 -9.00
C CYS A 27 1.23 -6.53 -7.93
N LEU A 28 0.98 -5.33 -7.43
CA LEU A 28 -0.06 -5.08 -6.42
C LEU A 28 -1.44 -5.63 -6.81
N GLU A 29 -1.81 -5.50 -8.08
CA GLU A 29 -3.11 -5.95 -8.59
C GLU A 29 -3.33 -7.46 -8.49
N ASP A 30 -2.26 -8.26 -8.40
CA ASP A 30 -2.34 -9.72 -8.22
C ASP A 30 -2.69 -10.11 -6.78
N HIS A 31 -2.37 -9.25 -5.82
CA HIS A 31 -2.60 -9.50 -4.39
C HIS A 31 -3.83 -8.77 -3.86
N VAL A 32 -4.11 -7.59 -4.39
CA VAL A 32 -5.19 -6.73 -3.94
C VAL A 32 -5.77 -5.94 -5.11
N PRO A 33 -7.11 -5.90 -5.26
CA PRO A 33 -7.72 -5.10 -6.31
C PRO A 33 -7.39 -3.62 -6.09
N THR A 34 -6.65 -3.01 -7.01
CA THR A 34 -6.27 -1.59 -6.91
C THR A 34 -7.50 -0.68 -6.94
N ASP A 35 -8.60 -1.13 -7.53
CA ASP A 35 -9.90 -0.46 -7.48
C ASP A 35 -10.52 -0.46 -6.08
N ALA A 36 -10.39 -1.56 -5.32
CA ALA A 36 -10.86 -1.59 -3.93
C ALA A 36 -10.07 -0.61 -3.05
N ILE A 37 -8.77 -0.45 -3.31
CA ILE A 37 -7.94 0.57 -2.63
C ILE A 37 -8.47 1.98 -2.95
N ARG A 38 -8.80 2.26 -4.20
CA ARG A 38 -9.37 3.56 -4.63
C ARG A 38 -10.73 3.80 -3.98
N ASP A 39 -11.58 2.79 -3.91
CA ASP A 39 -12.91 2.88 -3.29
C ASP A 39 -12.80 3.16 -1.78
N LEU A 40 -11.82 2.57 -1.10
CA LEU A 40 -11.56 2.85 0.32
C LEU A 40 -11.05 4.27 0.56
N VAL A 41 -10.22 4.81 -0.32
CA VAL A 41 -9.76 6.21 -0.24
C VAL A 41 -10.88 7.18 -0.58
N ALA A 42 -11.76 6.83 -1.50
CA ALA A 42 -12.92 7.64 -1.86
C ALA A 42 -14.02 7.61 -0.78
N HIS A 43 -13.92 6.69 0.18
CA HIS A 43 -14.89 6.56 1.25
C HIS A 43 -14.75 7.68 2.28
N ASP A 44 -15.85 8.34 2.64
CA ASP A 44 -15.92 9.48 3.58
C ASP A 44 -15.41 9.20 5.01
N SER A 45 -15.09 7.96 5.34
CA SER A 45 -14.64 7.57 6.67
C SER A 45 -13.28 6.92 6.62
N ASP A 46 -12.40 7.36 7.51
CA ASP A 46 -11.05 6.83 7.73
C ASP A 46 -11.04 5.55 8.60
N SER A 47 -12.22 5.06 8.99
CA SER A 47 -12.41 3.88 9.86
C SER A 47 -12.31 2.57 9.09
N TRP A 48 -11.35 2.45 8.20
CA TRP A 48 -11.05 1.22 7.47
C TRP A 48 -9.59 0.81 7.65
N ARG A 49 -9.38 -0.50 7.53
CA ARG A 49 -8.08 -1.14 7.48
C ARG A 49 -8.13 -2.18 6.37
N LEU A 50 -7.17 -2.10 5.47
CA LEU A 50 -6.92 -3.07 4.43
C LEU A 50 -5.61 -3.79 4.77
N GLN A 51 -5.65 -5.11 4.82
CA GLN A 51 -4.46 -5.92 5.03
C GLN A 51 -4.41 -7.00 3.96
N PHE A 52 -3.25 -7.16 3.34
CA PHE A 52 -3.02 -8.19 2.33
C PHE A 52 -1.56 -8.68 2.40
N GLU A 53 -1.34 -9.88 1.88
CA GLU A 53 -0.05 -10.56 1.90
C GLU A 53 0.53 -10.57 0.47
N THR A 54 1.77 -10.12 0.33
CA THR A 54 2.62 -10.34 -0.85
C THR A 54 3.46 -11.60 -0.62
N PRO A 55 4.24 -12.08 -1.61
CA PRO A 55 5.07 -13.27 -1.42
C PRO A 55 6.08 -13.14 -0.27
N ASP A 56 6.58 -11.92 -0.06
CA ASP A 56 7.65 -11.64 0.89
C ASP A 56 7.22 -10.81 2.11
N HIS A 57 6.09 -10.07 2.01
CA HIS A 57 5.71 -9.08 3.01
C HIS A 57 4.21 -9.05 3.33
N VAL A 58 3.88 -8.61 4.53
CA VAL A 58 2.49 -8.32 4.95
C VAL A 58 2.27 -6.82 4.93
N VAL A 59 1.34 -6.36 4.10
CA VAL A 59 1.05 -4.93 3.94
C VAL A 59 -0.25 -4.60 4.65
N GLU A 60 -0.21 -3.60 5.53
CA GLU A 60 -1.38 -3.00 6.17
C GLU A 60 -1.51 -1.53 5.78
N VAL A 61 -2.70 -1.15 5.33
CA VAL A 61 -3.05 0.22 4.98
C VAL A 61 -4.27 0.62 5.80
N THR A 62 -4.24 1.81 6.39
CA THR A 62 -5.36 2.34 7.18
C THR A 62 -5.80 3.68 6.63
N GLY A 63 -7.08 4.01 6.81
CA GLY A 63 -7.66 5.28 6.37
C GLY A 63 -7.07 6.53 7.04
N ASN A 64 -6.26 6.36 8.09
CA ASN A 64 -5.50 7.46 8.71
C ASN A 64 -4.17 7.72 7.99
N ASP A 65 -4.12 7.49 6.68
CA ASP A 65 -2.95 7.68 5.83
C ASP A 65 -1.72 6.84 6.21
N ARG A 66 -1.87 5.70 6.89
CA ARG A 66 -0.73 4.88 7.31
C ARG A 66 -0.55 3.65 6.45
N ILE A 67 0.69 3.42 6.02
CA ILE A 67 1.13 2.19 5.36
C ILE A 67 2.16 1.51 6.27
N LEU A 68 1.91 0.25 6.60
CA LEU A 68 2.82 -0.62 7.32
C LEU A 68 3.19 -1.82 6.45
N VAL A 69 4.45 -2.23 6.50
CA VAL A 69 4.99 -3.41 5.85
C VAL A 69 5.67 -4.25 6.93
N ASP A 70 5.24 -5.50 7.10
CA ASP A 70 5.65 -6.40 8.20
C ASP A 70 5.44 -5.81 9.61
N GLY A 71 4.46 -4.92 9.75
CA GLY A 71 4.19 -4.19 10.98
C GLY A 71 5.13 -3.01 11.25
N GLU A 72 6.10 -2.75 10.36
CA GLU A 72 6.94 -1.56 10.39
C GLU A 72 6.32 -0.44 9.55
N ARG A 73 6.28 0.79 10.10
CA ARG A 73 5.70 1.93 9.38
C ARG A 73 6.71 2.48 8.39
N VAL A 74 6.46 2.22 7.11
CA VAL A 74 7.33 2.63 6.01
C VAL A 74 6.84 3.88 5.27
N GLY A 75 5.55 4.24 5.37
CA GLY A 75 4.98 5.33 4.57
C GLY A 75 3.80 6.08 5.17
N THR A 76 3.47 7.20 4.55
CA THR A 76 2.22 7.96 4.78
C THR A 76 1.75 8.56 3.46
N PHE A 77 0.46 8.51 3.18
CA PHE A 77 -0.11 9.04 1.94
C PHE A 77 -0.97 10.27 2.21
N SER A 78 -0.57 11.44 1.70
CA SER A 78 -1.33 12.71 1.85
C SER A 78 -1.60 13.37 0.50
#